data_AF-A0A8T1SVF2-F1
#
_entry.id   AF-A0A8T1SVF2-F1
#
_cell.length_a   1.000
_cell.length_b   1.000
_cell.length_c   1.000
_cell.angle_alpha   90.00
_cell.angle_beta   90.00
_cell.angle_gamma   90.00
#
_symmetry.space_group_name_H-M   'P 1'
#
loop_
_entity.id
_entity.type
_entity.pdbx_description
1 polymer ?
#
loop_
_entity_poly.entity_id
_entity_poly.type
_entity_poly.pdbx_seq_one_letter_code
_entity_poly.pdbx_strand_id
1 'polypeptide(L)'
;LRPILDLRGLNKFMVKLKFRMLSLGTIIPSMDAGDWYAALDMKDAYFHIAIYPPHRRFLLFVVDQRHFQFVVLPFGLSMAPRVFTKCIAVVAAALRRRRIQVFPYLDDWLIR
;
A
#
# COMPACT_ATOMS: atom_id res chain seq x y z
N LEU A 1 0.84 18.73 12.30
CA LEU A 1 1.00 18.97 10.85
C LEU A 1 1.44 17.68 10.18
N ARG A 2 0.89 17.31 9.01
CA ARG A 2 1.38 16.17 8.19
C ARG A 2 1.95 16.71 6.88
N PRO A 3 3.28 16.71 6.68
CA PRO A 3 3.87 17.15 5.42
C PRO A 3 3.42 16.25 4.26
N ILE A 4 3.02 16.84 3.13
CA ILE A 4 2.62 16.12 1.92
C ILE A 4 3.56 16.53 0.79
N LEU A 5 4.21 15.55 0.17
CA LEU A 5 5.01 15.79 -1.03
C LEU A 5 4.09 15.88 -2.25
N ASP A 6 4.11 17.02 -2.96
CA ASP A 6 3.34 17.18 -4.19
C ASP A 6 3.99 16.42 -5.36
N LEU A 7 3.47 15.23 -5.61
CA LEU A 7 3.92 14.36 -6.71
C LEU A 7 3.06 14.48 -7.96
N ARG A 8 2.15 15.47 -8.07
CA ARG A 8 1.27 15.62 -9.24
C ARG A 8 2.06 15.76 -10.55
N GLY A 9 3.19 16.48 -10.51
CA GLY A 9 4.09 16.62 -11.67
C GLY A 9 4.69 15.29 -12.10
N LEU A 10 5.31 14.56 -11.16
CA LEU A 10 5.89 13.24 -11.41
C LEU A 10 4.84 12.23 -11.91
N ASN A 11 3.65 12.23 -11.31
CA ASN A 11 2.57 11.31 -11.63
C ASN A 11 2.08 11.39 -13.08
N LYS A 12 2.31 12.51 -13.78
CA LYS A 12 1.98 12.64 -15.21
C LYS A 12 2.85 11.75 -16.10
N PHE A 13 4.06 11.43 -15.67
CA PHE A 13 5.02 10.59 -16.40
C PHE A 13 4.97 9.12 -15.98
N MET A 14 4.17 8.79 -14.96
CA MET A 14 4.04 7.43 -14.44
C MET A 14 3.12 6.59 -15.33
N VAL A 15 3.53 5.36 -15.60
CA VAL A 15 2.69 4.39 -16.32
C VAL A 15 1.49 4.00 -15.44
N LYS A 16 0.28 4.21 -15.97
CA LYS A 16 -0.97 3.82 -15.31
C LYS A 16 -1.25 2.34 -15.56
N LEU A 17 -0.88 1.50 -14.58
CA LEU A 17 -1.13 0.07 -14.63
C LEU A 17 -2.40 -0.29 -13.88
N LYS A 18 -3.32 -1.00 -14.54
CA LYS A 18 -4.50 -1.57 -13.88
C LYS A 18 -4.08 -2.63 -12.86
N PHE A 19 -4.81 -2.69 -11.76
CA PHE A 19 -4.70 -3.73 -10.74
C PHE A 19 -6.08 -3.93 -10.11
N ARG A 20 -6.27 -5.09 -9.47
CA ARG A 20 -7.51 -5.40 -8.75
C ARG A 20 -7.22 -5.30 -7.25
N MET A 21 -8.14 -4.68 -6.53
CA MET A 21 -8.19 -4.71 -5.08
C MET A 21 -9.35 -5.59 -4.66
N LEU A 22 -9.29 -6.11 -3.43
CA LEU A 22 -10.45 -6.73 -2.81
C LEU A 22 -11.60 -5.72 -2.75
N SER A 23 -12.81 -6.21 -2.97
CA SER A 23 -14.02 -5.42 -2.83
C SER A 23 -14.95 -6.07 -1.82
N LEU A 24 -15.83 -5.29 -1.21
CA LEU A 24 -16.86 -5.81 -0.31
C LEU A 24 -17.71 -6.89 -0.98
N GLY A 25 -17.99 -6.75 -2.28
CA GLY A 25 -18.73 -7.76 -3.06
C GLY A 25 -18.03 -9.12 -3.14
N THR A 26 -16.71 -9.18 -2.95
CA THR A 26 -15.97 -10.44 -2.85
C THR A 26 -15.78 -10.94 -1.42
N ILE A 27 -15.81 -10.03 -0.43
CA ILE A 27 -15.55 -10.36 0.97
C ILE A 27 -16.83 -10.90 1.61
N ILE A 28 -17.95 -10.16 1.50
CA ILE A 28 -19.21 -10.48 2.19
C ILE A 28 -19.69 -11.92 1.90
N PRO A 29 -19.69 -12.43 0.64
CA PRO A 29 -20.14 -13.79 0.37
C PRO A 29 -19.25 -14.89 0.95
N SER A 30 -18.06 -14.56 1.45
CA SER A 30 -17.11 -15.50 2.06
C SER A 30 -17.11 -15.46 3.60
N MET A 31 -18.01 -14.67 4.19
CA MET A 31 -18.18 -14.53 5.62
C MET A 31 -19.41 -15.31 6.08
N ASP A 32 -19.31 -16.03 7.20
CA ASP A 32 -20.42 -16.77 7.78
C ASP A 32 -21.07 -15.97 8.92
N ALA A 33 -22.39 -16.18 9.11
CA ALA A 33 -23.09 -15.58 10.23
C ALA A 33 -22.55 -16.11 11.56
N GLY A 34 -22.16 -15.19 12.47
CA GLY A 34 -21.58 -15.54 13.77
C GLY A 34 -20.05 -15.61 13.80
N ASP A 35 -19.37 -15.38 12.68
CA ASP A 35 -17.91 -15.24 12.64
C ASP A 35 -17.45 -14.01 13.45
N TRP A 36 -16.29 -14.16 14.10
CA TRP A 36 -15.57 -13.07 14.73
C TRP A 36 -14.41 -12.65 13.85
N TYR A 37 -14.23 -11.34 13.72
CA TYR A 37 -13.13 -10.77 12.94
C TYR A 37 -12.34 -9.76 13.76
N ALA A 38 -11.04 -9.72 13.50
CA ALA A 38 -10.16 -8.66 13.96
C ALA A 38 -9.87 -7.70 12.80
N ALA A 39 -10.00 -6.40 13.06
CA ALA A 39 -9.52 -5.35 12.18
C ALA A 39 -8.09 -4.99 12.57
N LEU A 40 -7.18 -5.02 11.59
CA LEU A 40 -5.80 -4.59 11.73
C LEU A 40 -5.56 -3.39 10.81
N ASP A 41 -5.21 -2.26 11.41
CA ASP A 41 -4.80 -1.05 10.70
C ASP A 41 -3.26 -0.94 10.70
N MET A 42 -2.66 -0.83 9.52
CA MET A 42 -1.21 -0.70 9.39
C MET A 42 -0.80 0.76 9.34
N LYS A 43 -0.24 1.25 10.46
CA LYS A 43 0.38 2.56 10.52
C LYS A 43 1.48 2.71 9.46
N ASP A 44 1.42 3.80 8.71
CA ASP A 44 2.41 4.17 7.69
C ASP A 44 2.71 3.04 6.68
N ALA A 45 1.69 2.27 6.29
CA ALA A 45 1.84 1.02 5.55
C ALA A 45 2.77 1.10 4.33
N TYR A 46 2.66 2.16 3.52
CA TYR A 46 3.51 2.35 2.34
C TYR A 46 5.00 2.47 2.69
N PHE A 47 5.35 3.02 3.85
CA PHE A 47 6.74 3.21 4.25
C PHE A 47 7.46 1.88 4.54
N HIS A 48 6.74 0.77 4.68
CA HIS A 48 7.35 -0.55 4.76
C HIS A 48 7.93 -1.04 3.43
N ILE A 49 7.62 -0.38 2.31
CA ILE A 49 8.11 -0.78 0.97
C ILE A 49 9.26 0.13 0.56
N ALA A 50 10.45 -0.44 0.42
CA ALA A 50 11.62 0.27 -0.08
C ALA A 50 11.48 0.65 -1.56
N ILE A 51 11.94 1.85 -1.91
CA ILE A 51 12.11 2.28 -3.30
C ILE A 51 13.43 1.75 -3.83
N TYR A 52 13.37 1.18 -5.03
CA TYR A 52 14.54 0.75 -5.79
C TYR A 52 15.56 1.89 -5.89
N PRO A 53 16.83 1.73 -5.44
CA PRO A 53 17.75 2.84 -5.24
C PRO A 53 17.89 3.80 -6.44
N PRO A 54 17.99 3.31 -7.69
CA PRO A 54 18.03 4.18 -8.88
C PRO A 54 16.79 5.03 -9.15
N HIS A 55 15.63 4.72 -8.55
CA HIS A 55 14.41 5.51 -8.68
C HIS A 55 14.28 6.60 -7.61
N ARG A 56 15.08 6.56 -6.54
CA ARG A 56 14.98 7.54 -5.42
C ARG A 56 15.22 8.98 -5.88
N ARG A 57 16.05 9.18 -6.92
CA ARG A 57 16.30 10.49 -7.55
C ARG A 57 15.05 11.20 -8.06
N PHE A 58 13.99 10.46 -8.38
CA PHE A 58 12.71 11.04 -8.81
C PHE A 58 11.84 11.51 -7.65
N LEU A 59 12.20 11.16 -6.42
CA LEU A 59 11.46 11.48 -5.19
C LEU A 59 12.24 12.46 -4.32
N LEU A 60 13.06 13.30 -4.94
CA LEU A 60 13.83 14.35 -4.27
C LEU A 60 12.92 15.54 -3.93
N PHE A 61 13.13 16.13 -2.76
CA PHE A 61 12.45 17.33 -2.29
C PHE A 61 13.41 18.20 -1.48
N VAL A 62 13.06 19.48 -1.32
CA VAL A 62 13.90 20.47 -0.63
C VAL A 62 13.17 21.01 0.59
N VAL A 63 13.85 21.03 1.73
CA VAL A 63 13.39 21.66 2.97
C VAL A 63 14.53 22.54 3.47
N ASP A 64 14.29 23.82 3.71
CA ASP A 64 15.29 24.77 4.21
C ASP A 64 16.62 24.72 3.46
N GLN A 65 16.57 24.75 2.12
CA GLN A 65 17.74 24.66 1.22
C GLN A 65 18.53 23.34 1.29
N ARG A 66 18.00 22.32 1.98
CA ARG A 66 18.60 20.98 2.03
C ARG A 66 17.81 20.01 1.18
N HIS A 67 18.54 19.20 0.42
CA HIS A 67 17.95 18.18 -0.44
C HIS A 67 17.75 16.87 0.33
N PHE A 68 16.56 16.32 0.23
CA PHE A 68 16.17 15.03 0.79
C PHE A 68 15.55 14.16 -0.30
N GLN A 69 15.56 12.85 -0.11
CA GLN A 69 14.89 11.92 -1.02
C GLN A 69 14.15 10.86 -0.24
N PHE A 70 12.98 10.44 -0.73
CA PHE A 70 12.31 9.27 -0.18
C PHE A 70 13.05 7.99 -0.56
N VAL A 71 13.34 7.17 0.46
CA VAL A 71 13.93 5.83 0.29
C VAL A 71 12.90 4.70 0.38
N VAL A 72 11.69 5.04 0.83
CA VAL A 72 10.51 4.18 0.93
C VAL A 72 9.36 4.78 0.13
N LEU A 73 8.33 4.00 -0.16
CA LEU A 73 7.22 4.39 -1.02
C LEU A 73 6.42 5.56 -0.42
N PRO A 74 6.45 6.77 -1.02
CA PRO A 74 5.80 7.92 -0.44
C PRO A 74 4.29 7.93 -0.73
N PHE A 75 3.52 8.55 0.17
CA PHE A 75 2.14 8.93 -0.10
C PHE A 75 2.08 9.90 -1.29
N GLY A 76 1.03 9.80 -2.10
CA GLY A 76 0.82 10.64 -3.27
C GLY A 76 1.45 10.13 -4.56
N LEU A 77 2.29 9.09 -4.54
CA LEU A 77 2.78 8.45 -5.76
C LEU A 77 1.68 7.58 -6.38
N SER A 78 1.34 7.81 -7.66
CA SER A 78 0.21 7.15 -8.33
C SER A 78 0.32 5.63 -8.40
N MET A 79 1.54 5.10 -8.43
CA MET A 79 1.81 3.66 -8.42
C MET A 79 1.79 3.02 -7.03
N ALA A 80 1.78 3.80 -5.95
CA ALA A 80 1.93 3.28 -4.60
C ALA A 80 0.87 2.23 -4.22
N PRO A 81 -0.44 2.45 -4.45
CA PRO A 81 -1.46 1.46 -4.12
C PRO A 81 -1.26 0.12 -4.84
N ARG A 82 -0.82 0.15 -6.09
CA ARG A 82 -0.57 -1.06 -6.87
C ARG A 82 0.64 -1.83 -6.36
N VAL A 83 1.75 -1.12 -6.14
CA VAL A 83 2.98 -1.75 -5.61
C VAL A 83 2.68 -2.39 -4.26
N PHE A 84 1.99 -1.64 -3.40
CA PHE A 84 1.57 -2.11 -2.09
C PHE A 84 0.68 -3.34 -2.17
N THR A 85 -0.40 -3.30 -2.96
CA THR A 85 -1.32 -4.42 -3.15
C THR A 85 -0.60 -5.68 -3.65
N LYS A 86 0.39 -5.53 -4.55
CA LYS A 86 1.17 -6.68 -5.03
C LYS A 86 2.05 -7.30 -3.95
N CYS A 87 2.70 -6.48 -3.12
CA CYS A 87 3.50 -6.98 -2.00
C CYS A 87 2.60 -7.70 -0.98
N ILE A 88 1.46 -7.10 -0.63
CA ILE A 88 0.51 -7.67 0.31
C ILE A 88 -0.12 -8.96 -0.18
N ALA A 89 -0.36 -9.12 -1.48
CA ALA A 89 -0.88 -10.37 -2.04
C ALA A 89 0.01 -11.58 -1.70
N VAL A 90 1.33 -11.40 -1.66
CA VAL A 90 2.28 -12.47 -1.28
C VAL A 90 2.15 -12.80 0.21
N VAL A 91 2.05 -11.78 1.07
CA VAL A 91 1.87 -11.95 2.52
C VAL A 91 0.54 -12.65 2.81
N ALA A 92 -0.54 -12.19 2.19
CA ALA A 92 -1.87 -12.79 2.31
C ALA A 92 -1.89 -14.26 1.86
N ALA A 93 -1.22 -14.59 0.76
CA ALA A 93 -1.08 -15.97 0.30
C ALA A 93 -0.31 -16.84 1.31
N ALA A 94 0.72 -16.30 1.97
CA ALA A 94 1.45 -17.00 3.03
C ALA A 94 0.56 -17.25 4.26
N LEU A 95 -0.25 -16.28 4.69
CA LEU A 95 -1.18 -16.42 5.80
C LEU A 95 -2.29 -17.44 5.49
N ARG A 96 -2.85 -17.40 4.28
CA ARG A 96 -3.86 -18.39 3.83
C ARG A 96 -3.33 -19.81 3.82
N ARG A 97 -2.05 -20.03 3.45
CA ARG A 97 -1.40 -21.34 3.54
C ARG A 97 -1.31 -21.87 4.99
N ARG A 98 -1.34 -20.98 5.98
CA ARG A 98 -1.40 -21.30 7.41
C ARG A 98 -2.83 -21.39 7.95
N ARG A 99 -3.84 -21.44 7.06
CA ARG A 99 -5.27 -21.46 7.38
C ARG A 99 -5.78 -20.20 8.11
N ILE A 100 -5.06 -19.08 8.01
CA ILE A 100 -5.51 -17.78 8.50
C ILE A 100 -6.26 -17.08 7.36
N GLN A 101 -7.52 -16.76 7.57
CA GLN A 101 -8.32 -16.07 6.56
C GLN A 101 -8.07 -14.57 6.68
N VAL A 102 -7.60 -13.96 5.59
CA VAL A 102 -7.28 -12.53 5.56
C VAL A 102 -7.87 -11.85 4.34
N PHE A 103 -8.45 -10.69 4.57
CA PHE A 103 -9.02 -9.80 3.57
C PHE A 103 -8.30 -8.44 3.61
N PRO A 104 -7.15 -8.33 2.94
CA PRO A 104 -6.39 -7.08 2.90
C PRO A 104 -7.04 -6.05 1.96
N TYR A 105 -7.30 -4.85 2.45
CA TYR A 105 -7.66 -3.68 1.67
C TYR A 105 -6.67 -2.56 1.97
N LEU A 106 -5.61 -2.47 1.15
CA LEU A 106 -4.48 -1.58 1.44
C LEU A 106 -3.99 -1.76 2.89
N ASP A 107 -4.01 -0.71 3.70
CA ASP A 107 -3.63 -0.67 5.11
C ASP A 107 -4.63 -1.31 6.06
N ASP A 108 -5.91 -1.42 5.68
CA ASP A 108 -6.98 -2.01 6.49
C ASP A 108 -7.14 -3.51 6.21
N TRP A 109 -6.89 -4.35 7.21
CA TRP A 109 -6.96 -5.81 7.07
C TRP A 109 -8.03 -6.38 7.98
N LEU A 110 -8.91 -7.19 7.40
CA LEU A 110 -9.84 -8.02 8.18
C LEU A 110 -9.26 -9.43 8.28
N ILE A 111 -9.19 -9.96 9.50
CA ILE A 111 -8.61 -11.27 9.81
C ILE A 111 -9.63 -12.09 10.58
N ARG A 112 -9.79 -13.35 10.19
CA ARG A 112 -10.54 -14.37 10.94
C ARG A 112 -9.57 -15.33 11.62
#